data_AF-A0A935P4Z4-F1
#
_entry.id   AF-A0A935P4Z4-F1
#
_cell.length_a   1.000
_cell.length_b   1.000
_cell.length_c   1.000
_cell.angle_alpha   90.00
_cell.angle_beta   90.00
_cell.angle_gamma   90.00
#
_symmetry.space_group_name_H-M   'P 1'
#
loop_
_entity.id
_entity.type
_entity.pdbx_description
1 polymer ?
#
loop_
_entity_poly.entity_id
_entity_poly.type
_entity_poly.pdbx_seq_one_letter_code
_entity_poly.pdbx_strand_id
1 'polypeptide(L)'
;MAAKLFAAALAALALSTVAVAGPAWAGPGHAEDPPASPAPPAALRLPAPPAPPPIAPLSIQEAAAVLYAGQVPAACAGLQAAAVAPAQVTRDVIECMLTERYRKDRKAQDLALAFYRTSGSVAGVGEPETMDGGYRGTIRLVPQLTGAHRLHLARVLAASASFKSCSPIVRGRRRRAAVSLAQPGRALRALGGQAHAQRICVDWTVTYNVRGSLLGSADGVRETLFPRRSSTSTTLPRRPVAGP
;
A
#
# COMPACT_ATOMS: atom_id res chain seq x y z
N MET A 1 -19.77 11.58 -40.89
CA MET A 1 -18.80 11.40 -41.98
C MET A 1 -17.57 12.26 -41.69
N ALA A 2 -16.50 11.65 -41.17
CA ALA A 2 -15.11 12.14 -41.23
C ALA A 2 -14.24 11.15 -40.43
N ALA A 3 -14.05 9.96 -41.00
CA ALA A 3 -12.99 9.05 -40.61
C ALA A 3 -11.79 9.36 -41.51
N LYS A 4 -10.59 9.54 -40.95
CA LYS A 4 -9.31 9.14 -41.58
C LYS A 4 -8.09 9.52 -40.73
N LEU A 5 -7.20 8.52 -40.64
CA LEU A 5 -5.74 8.62 -40.63
C LEU A 5 -5.06 9.07 -39.32
N PHE A 6 -4.54 8.10 -38.57
CA PHE A 6 -3.15 8.14 -38.12
C PHE A 6 -2.62 6.71 -38.01
N ALA A 7 -1.77 6.35 -38.97
CA ALA A 7 -1.04 5.11 -39.03
C ALA A 7 0.44 5.37 -38.70
N ALA A 8 1.06 4.36 -38.10
CA ALA A 8 2.49 4.03 -38.15
C ALA A 8 3.50 4.96 -37.46
N ALA A 9 4.02 4.49 -36.32
CA ALA A 9 5.42 4.68 -35.95
C ALA A 9 5.87 3.49 -35.06
N LEU A 10 6.16 2.36 -35.70
CA LEU A 10 6.89 1.24 -35.08
C LEU A 10 8.39 1.59 -35.16
N ALA A 11 8.91 2.25 -34.13
CA ALA A 11 10.34 2.47 -33.99
C ALA A 11 10.99 1.24 -33.35
N ALA A 12 11.80 0.54 -34.14
CA ALA A 12 12.61 -0.58 -33.72
C ALA A 12 13.70 -0.11 -32.73
N LEU A 13 13.62 -0.56 -31.47
CA LEU A 13 14.74 -0.46 -30.53
C LEU A 13 15.63 -1.70 -30.70
N ALA A 14 16.76 -1.52 -31.33
CA ALA A 14 17.84 -2.50 -31.38
C ALA A 14 18.45 -2.64 -29.96
N LEU A 15 18.38 -3.83 -29.37
CA LEU A 15 19.10 -4.17 -28.15
C LEU A 15 20.58 -4.37 -28.49
N SER A 16 21.44 -3.44 -28.07
CA SER A 16 22.88 -3.67 -27.98
C SER A 16 23.20 -4.50 -26.74
N THR A 17 23.43 -5.79 -26.92
CA THR A 17 24.02 -6.67 -25.90
C THR A 17 25.53 -6.45 -25.87
N VAL A 18 26.05 -5.75 -24.87
CA VAL A 18 27.49 -5.70 -24.59
C VAL A 18 27.83 -6.90 -23.69
N ALA A 19 28.50 -7.88 -24.26
CA ALA A 19 29.11 -8.98 -23.52
C ALA A 19 30.37 -8.46 -22.81
N VAL A 20 30.33 -8.37 -21.48
CA VAL A 20 31.52 -8.09 -20.66
C VAL A 20 32.19 -9.43 -20.36
N ALA A 21 33.31 -9.69 -21.04
CA ALA A 21 34.22 -10.79 -20.70
C ALA A 21 34.94 -10.45 -19.38
N GLY A 22 34.65 -11.19 -18.33
CA GLY A 22 35.38 -11.10 -17.06
C GLY A 22 36.74 -11.80 -17.14
N PRO A 23 37.76 -11.32 -16.42
CA PRO A 23 39.08 -11.95 -16.39
C PRO A 23 39.04 -13.27 -15.62
N ALA A 24 39.64 -14.30 -16.21
CA ALA A 24 39.92 -15.57 -15.56
C ALA A 24 41.13 -15.41 -14.62
N TRP A 25 40.89 -15.45 -13.31
CA TRP A 25 41.95 -15.62 -12.31
C TRP A 25 42.00 -17.09 -11.91
N ALA A 26 43.03 -17.79 -12.40
CA ALA A 26 43.42 -19.12 -11.96
C ALA A 26 44.46 -18.99 -10.86
N GLY A 27 44.20 -19.59 -9.70
CA GLY A 27 45.16 -19.77 -8.63
C GLY A 27 44.78 -21.00 -7.79
N PRO A 28 45.60 -22.06 -7.76
CA PRO A 28 45.38 -23.18 -6.86
C PRO A 28 45.95 -22.84 -5.49
N GLY A 29 45.12 -22.23 -4.63
CA GLY A 29 45.40 -22.14 -3.21
C GLY A 29 44.87 -23.38 -2.51
N HIS A 30 45.75 -24.16 -1.89
CA HIS A 30 45.36 -25.22 -0.95
C HIS A 30 44.55 -24.59 0.19
N ALA A 31 43.22 -24.76 0.14
CA ALA A 31 42.33 -24.37 1.21
C ALA A 31 42.46 -25.42 2.32
N GLU A 32 43.09 -25.01 3.41
CA GLU A 32 43.07 -25.73 4.68
C GLU A 32 41.62 -25.79 5.16
N ASP A 33 41.10 -27.00 5.41
CA ASP A 33 39.72 -27.20 5.85
C ASP A 33 39.49 -26.44 7.17
N PRO A 34 38.58 -25.45 7.21
CA PRO A 34 38.29 -24.76 8.46
C PRO A 34 37.71 -25.77 9.46
N PRO A 35 38.09 -25.68 10.75
CA PRO A 35 37.60 -26.59 11.76
C PRO A 35 36.07 -26.60 11.76
N ALA A 36 35.50 -27.80 11.85
CA ALA A 36 34.06 -28.02 11.83
C ALA A 36 33.36 -27.08 12.81
N SER A 37 32.57 -26.16 12.26
CA SER A 37 31.82 -25.19 13.05
C SER A 37 30.90 -25.95 14.00
N PRO A 38 30.93 -25.67 15.32
CA PRO A 38 30.12 -26.39 16.29
C PRO A 38 28.65 -26.27 15.91
N ALA A 39 27.91 -27.39 16.03
CA ALA A 39 26.49 -27.43 15.73
C ALA A 39 25.79 -26.30 16.50
N PRO A 40 24.96 -25.46 15.82
CA PRO A 40 24.29 -24.36 16.49
C PRO A 40 23.43 -24.93 17.63
N PRO A 41 23.42 -24.28 18.81
CA PRO A 41 22.58 -24.73 19.91
C PRO A 41 21.14 -24.83 19.43
N ALA A 42 20.43 -25.87 19.89
CA ALA A 42 19.04 -26.09 19.54
C ALA A 42 18.23 -24.82 19.84
N ALA A 43 17.94 -24.05 18.79
CA ALA A 43 17.31 -22.76 18.94
C ALA A 43 15.96 -22.95 19.64
N LEU A 44 15.78 -22.27 20.78
CA LEU A 44 14.51 -22.21 21.49
C LEU A 44 13.42 -21.85 20.48
N ARG A 45 12.56 -22.82 20.18
CA ARG A 45 11.42 -22.61 19.29
C ARG A 45 10.43 -21.74 20.06
N LEU A 46 10.44 -20.44 19.79
CA LEU A 46 9.37 -19.56 20.24
C LEU A 46 8.03 -20.12 19.72
N PRO A 47 6.98 -20.12 20.54
CA PRO A 47 5.65 -20.51 20.09
C PRO A 47 5.26 -19.63 18.89
N ALA A 48 4.58 -20.23 17.92
CA ALA A 48 4.07 -19.47 16.79
C ALA A 48 3.14 -18.37 17.32
N PRO A 49 3.26 -17.12 16.84
CA PRO A 49 2.32 -16.09 17.22
C PRO A 49 0.89 -16.52 16.84
N PRO A 50 -0.12 -16.19 17.65
CA PRO A 50 -1.51 -16.52 17.34
C PRO A 50 -1.88 -15.96 15.96
N ALA A 51 -2.73 -16.69 15.23
CA ALA A 51 -3.21 -16.23 13.94
C ALA A 51 -3.96 -14.88 14.12
N PRO A 52 -3.75 -13.89 13.23
CA PRO A 52 -4.48 -12.64 13.31
C PRO A 52 -5.98 -12.91 13.16
N PRO A 53 -6.84 -12.17 13.88
CA PRO A 53 -8.29 -12.33 13.76
C PRO A 53 -8.76 -12.05 12.33
N PRO A 54 -9.85 -12.69 11.86
CA PRO A 54 -10.46 -12.37 10.58
C PRO A 54 -10.93 -10.90 10.59
N ILE A 55 -10.80 -10.25 9.43
CA ILE A 55 -11.14 -8.83 9.29
C ILE A 55 -12.63 -8.70 9.01
N ALA A 56 -13.30 -7.92 9.83
CA ALA A 56 -14.70 -7.56 9.60
C ALA A 56 -14.85 -6.75 8.30
N PRO A 57 -15.91 -6.99 7.51
CA PRO A 57 -16.20 -6.18 6.33
C PRO A 57 -16.51 -4.73 6.72
N LEU A 58 -16.21 -3.79 5.82
CA LEU A 58 -16.50 -2.37 6.00
C LEU A 58 -18.00 -2.14 6.14
N SER A 59 -18.43 -1.52 7.25
CA SER A 59 -19.82 -1.19 7.50
C SER A 59 -20.26 0.12 6.79
N ILE A 60 -21.58 0.29 6.63
CA ILE A 60 -22.16 1.54 6.10
C ILE A 60 -21.73 2.75 6.94
N GLN A 61 -21.77 2.62 8.27
CA GLN A 61 -21.46 3.73 9.18
C GLN A 61 -19.98 4.13 9.12
N GLU A 62 -19.06 3.16 9.04
CA GLU A 62 -17.64 3.45 8.84
C GLU A 62 -17.39 4.14 7.49
N ALA A 63 -18.03 3.66 6.42
CA ALA A 63 -17.91 4.29 5.11
C ALA A 63 -18.47 5.72 5.12
N ALA A 64 -19.60 5.96 5.78
CA ALA A 64 -20.20 7.29 5.94
C ALA A 64 -19.30 8.22 6.77
N ALA A 65 -18.67 7.72 7.84
CA ALA A 65 -17.69 8.47 8.63
C ALA A 65 -16.54 8.99 7.77
N VAL A 66 -16.06 8.16 6.84
CA VAL A 66 -14.91 8.47 5.99
C VAL A 66 -15.25 9.34 4.78
N LEU A 67 -16.43 9.13 4.19
CA LEU A 67 -16.82 9.80 2.96
C LEU A 67 -17.58 11.11 3.22
N TYR A 68 -18.33 11.18 4.33
CA TYR A 68 -19.34 12.20 4.62
C TYR A 68 -19.45 12.57 6.12
N ALA A 69 -18.38 12.42 6.90
CA ALA A 69 -18.36 12.77 8.32
C ALA A 69 -19.51 12.14 9.14
N GLY A 70 -19.90 10.91 8.76
CA GLY A 70 -20.85 10.08 9.49
C GLY A 70 -22.28 10.12 8.94
N GLN A 71 -22.55 10.94 7.92
CA GLN A 71 -23.89 11.10 7.34
C GLN A 71 -24.02 10.40 6.00
N VAL A 72 -24.98 9.48 5.87
CA VAL A 72 -25.33 8.90 4.57
C VAL A 72 -26.13 9.93 3.77
N PRO A 73 -25.73 10.28 2.52
CA PRO A 73 -26.50 11.17 1.68
C PRO A 73 -27.94 10.68 1.48
N ALA A 74 -28.91 11.59 1.47
CA ALA A 74 -30.32 11.25 1.29
C ALA A 74 -30.58 10.41 0.03
N ALA A 75 -29.85 10.69 -1.06
CA ALA A 75 -29.92 9.93 -2.32
C ALA A 75 -29.55 8.43 -2.17
N CYS A 76 -28.81 8.06 -1.12
CA CYS A 76 -28.37 6.68 -0.86
C CYS A 76 -29.12 6.01 0.30
N ALA A 77 -29.87 6.77 1.10
CA ALA A 77 -30.57 6.25 2.28
C ALA A 77 -31.67 5.24 1.90
N GLY A 78 -32.36 5.45 0.78
CA GLY A 78 -33.44 4.57 0.31
C GLY A 78 -33.00 3.15 -0.05
N LEU A 79 -31.71 2.91 -0.30
CA LEU A 79 -31.18 1.58 -0.63
C LEU A 79 -31.18 0.62 0.56
N GLN A 80 -31.30 1.13 1.80
CA GLN A 80 -31.33 0.31 3.01
C GLN A 80 -32.65 -0.47 3.19
N ALA A 81 -33.72 -0.05 2.51
CA ALA A 81 -35.05 -0.65 2.66
C ALA A 81 -35.32 -1.86 1.75
N ALA A 82 -34.36 -2.25 0.90
CA ALA A 82 -34.56 -3.33 -0.07
C ALA A 82 -34.49 -4.73 0.58
N ALA A 83 -35.34 -5.66 0.14
CA ALA A 83 -35.40 -7.05 0.61
C ALA A 83 -34.26 -7.92 0.05
N VAL A 84 -33.01 -7.51 0.29
CA VAL A 84 -31.79 -8.16 -0.16
C VAL A 84 -30.91 -8.55 1.02
N ALA A 85 -29.95 -9.45 0.79
CA ALA A 85 -29.00 -9.87 1.82
C ALA A 85 -28.23 -8.66 2.40
N PRO A 86 -27.96 -8.61 3.72
CA PRO A 86 -27.33 -7.46 4.36
C PRO A 86 -25.98 -7.03 3.77
N ALA A 87 -25.19 -7.99 3.29
CA ALA A 87 -23.91 -7.71 2.63
C ALA A 87 -24.08 -7.00 1.28
N GLN A 88 -25.12 -7.35 0.52
CA GLN A 88 -25.44 -6.71 -0.75
C GLN A 88 -25.94 -5.28 -0.53
N VAL A 89 -26.84 -5.09 0.44
CA VAL A 89 -27.31 -3.75 0.85
C VAL A 89 -26.14 -2.85 1.25
N THR A 90 -25.22 -3.36 2.06
CA THR A 90 -24.01 -2.63 2.48
C THR A 90 -23.18 -2.19 1.27
N ARG A 91 -22.97 -3.10 0.32
CA ARG A 91 -22.23 -2.81 -0.90
C ARG A 91 -22.90 -1.73 -1.74
N ASP A 92 -24.19 -1.86 -1.98
CA ASP A 92 -24.95 -0.95 -2.86
C ASP A 92 -25.01 0.46 -2.27
N VAL A 93 -25.19 0.58 -0.95
CA VAL A 93 -25.14 1.86 -0.25
C VAL A 93 -23.75 2.50 -0.36
N ILE A 94 -22.67 1.74 -0.20
CA ILE A 94 -21.30 2.27 -0.33
C ILE A 94 -20.99 2.68 -1.77
N GLU A 95 -21.36 1.88 -2.77
CA GLU A 95 -21.20 2.24 -4.18
C GLU A 95 -22.01 3.50 -4.54
N CYS A 96 -23.21 3.68 -3.99
CA CYS A 96 -23.99 4.91 -4.11
C CYS A 96 -23.25 6.12 -3.50
N MET A 97 -22.74 5.98 -2.27
CA MET A 97 -21.99 7.03 -1.60
C MET A 97 -20.75 7.47 -2.40
N LEU A 98 -20.00 6.52 -2.95
CA LEU A 98 -18.85 6.82 -3.83
C LEU A 98 -19.31 7.52 -5.11
N THR A 99 -20.42 7.07 -5.69
CA THR A 99 -20.99 7.67 -6.90
C THR A 99 -21.35 9.14 -6.65
N GLU A 100 -22.08 9.43 -5.59
CA GLU A 100 -22.49 10.79 -5.23
C GLU A 100 -21.27 11.66 -4.88
N ARG A 101 -20.29 11.12 -4.14
CA ARG A 101 -19.11 11.87 -3.69
C ARG A 101 -18.28 12.40 -4.84
N TYR A 102 -18.13 11.59 -5.89
CA TYR A 102 -17.33 11.90 -7.07
C TYR A 102 -18.18 12.26 -8.29
N ARG A 103 -19.46 12.64 -8.13
CA ARG A 103 -20.38 12.92 -9.26
C ARG A 103 -19.86 13.98 -10.25
N LYS A 104 -19.02 14.92 -9.78
CA LYS A 104 -18.41 15.98 -10.60
C LYS A 104 -17.16 15.52 -11.35
N ASP A 105 -16.68 14.31 -11.09
CA ASP A 105 -15.42 13.78 -11.60
C ASP A 105 -15.54 12.28 -11.91
N ARG A 106 -15.94 11.96 -13.14
CA ARG A 106 -16.18 10.57 -13.54
C ARG A 106 -14.94 9.69 -13.41
N LYS A 107 -13.75 10.21 -13.73
CA LYS A 107 -12.51 9.43 -13.63
C LYS A 107 -12.15 9.11 -12.18
N ALA A 108 -12.32 10.06 -11.26
CA ALA A 108 -12.12 9.80 -9.84
C ALA A 108 -13.15 8.80 -9.29
N GLN A 109 -14.41 8.91 -9.75
CA GLN A 109 -15.48 7.98 -9.39
C GLN A 109 -15.13 6.55 -9.80
N ASP A 110 -14.70 6.33 -11.05
CA ASP A 110 -14.33 5.01 -11.56
C ASP A 110 -13.16 4.41 -10.76
N LEU A 111 -12.13 5.21 -10.43
CA LEU A 111 -11.01 4.78 -9.59
C LEU A 111 -11.44 4.41 -8.17
N ALA A 112 -12.33 5.21 -7.55
CA ALA A 112 -12.81 4.96 -6.20
C ALA A 112 -13.67 3.70 -6.12
N LEU A 113 -14.55 3.48 -7.10
CA LEU A 113 -15.34 2.25 -7.22
C LEU A 113 -14.44 1.04 -7.47
N ALA A 114 -13.43 1.15 -8.35
CA ALA A 114 -12.46 0.09 -8.58
C ALA A 114 -11.67 -0.25 -7.30
N PHE A 115 -11.24 0.76 -6.55
CA PHE A 115 -10.59 0.57 -5.26
C PHE A 115 -11.49 -0.16 -4.27
N TYR A 116 -12.75 0.27 -4.12
CA TYR A 116 -13.70 -0.40 -3.23
C TYR A 116 -14.00 -1.84 -3.63
N ARG A 117 -14.32 -2.10 -4.90
CA ARG A 117 -14.63 -3.45 -5.38
C ARG A 117 -13.46 -4.42 -5.25
N THR A 118 -12.24 -3.92 -5.42
CA THR A 118 -11.05 -4.77 -5.30
C THR A 118 -10.64 -4.95 -3.84
N SER A 119 -10.63 -3.92 -3.02
CA SER A 119 -10.07 -3.96 -1.67
C SER A 119 -11.10 -4.12 -0.54
N GLY A 120 -12.38 -3.90 -0.81
CA GLY A 120 -13.42 -3.75 0.20
C GLY A 120 -13.29 -2.47 1.04
N SER A 121 -12.37 -1.57 0.66
CA SER A 121 -12.01 -0.36 1.42
C SER A 121 -12.38 0.92 0.67
N VAL A 122 -12.57 2.03 1.38
CA VAL A 122 -12.88 3.34 0.77
C VAL A 122 -11.75 4.35 0.98
N ALA A 123 -11.52 5.20 -0.02
CA ALA A 123 -10.62 6.34 0.09
C ALA A 123 -11.45 7.60 0.31
N GLY A 124 -11.20 8.31 1.41
CA GLY A 124 -11.98 9.47 1.79
C GLY A 124 -11.15 10.49 2.55
N VAL A 125 -11.81 11.22 3.43
CA VAL A 125 -11.16 12.31 4.16
C VAL A 125 -11.22 11.98 5.64
N GLY A 126 -10.09 12.19 6.33
CA GLY A 126 -10.07 12.07 7.77
C GLY A 126 -10.77 13.24 8.44
N GLU A 127 -11.06 13.08 9.72
CA GLU A 127 -11.27 14.24 10.60
C GLU A 127 -9.96 15.02 10.75
N PRO A 128 -10.03 16.33 11.05
CA PRO A 128 -8.85 17.07 11.46
C PRO A 128 -8.23 16.42 12.69
N GLU A 129 -6.92 16.26 12.67
CA GLU A 129 -6.18 15.63 13.76
C GLU A 129 -4.99 16.50 14.13
N THR A 130 -4.67 16.53 15.42
CA THR A 130 -3.49 17.21 15.93
C THR A 130 -2.61 16.18 16.60
N MET A 131 -1.33 16.11 16.22
CA MET A 131 -0.35 15.20 16.81
C MET A 131 0.90 15.94 17.26
N ASP A 132 1.61 15.38 18.22
CA ASP A 132 2.95 15.84 18.59
C ASP A 132 3.98 15.32 17.56
N GLY A 133 4.65 16.24 16.86
CA GLY A 133 5.71 15.95 15.91
C GLY A 133 7.11 15.92 16.54
N GLY A 134 7.22 15.93 17.87
CA GLY A 134 8.47 15.98 18.61
C GLY A 134 9.21 17.30 18.36
N TYR A 135 10.42 17.24 17.80
CA TYR A 135 11.21 18.45 17.49
C TYR A 135 10.54 19.38 16.46
N ARG A 136 9.53 18.89 15.73
CA ARG A 136 8.75 19.68 14.76
C ARG A 136 7.56 20.37 15.40
N GLY A 137 7.37 20.22 16.71
CA GLY A 137 6.24 20.74 17.44
C GLY A 137 4.92 20.10 17.01
N THR A 138 3.82 20.79 17.31
CA THR A 138 2.47 20.31 17.03
C THR A 138 2.17 20.30 15.53
N ILE A 139 1.82 19.15 15.00
CA ILE A 139 1.42 18.94 13.61
C ILE A 139 -0.11 18.90 13.53
N ARG A 140 -0.70 19.81 12.76
CA ARG A 140 -2.12 19.80 12.44
C ARG A 140 -2.35 19.20 11.06
N LEU A 141 -3.16 18.15 11.02
CA LEU A 141 -3.59 17.46 9.83
C LEU A 141 -4.95 18.00 9.40
N VAL A 142 -5.02 18.56 8.18
CA VAL A 142 -6.28 19.10 7.65
C VAL A 142 -6.88 18.12 6.64
N PRO A 143 -8.17 17.79 6.75
CA PRO A 143 -8.88 16.95 5.79
C PRO A 143 -8.73 17.49 4.37
N GLN A 144 -8.24 16.68 3.42
CA GLN A 144 -8.18 17.08 2.01
C GLN A 144 -8.93 16.12 1.09
N LEU A 145 -9.87 16.68 0.32
CA LEU A 145 -10.63 15.92 -0.67
C LEU A 145 -9.71 15.29 -1.72
N THR A 146 -9.75 13.96 -1.82
CA THR A 146 -9.03 13.15 -2.82
C THR A 146 -9.51 13.37 -4.25
N GLY A 147 -10.69 13.96 -4.46
CA GLY A 147 -11.23 14.23 -5.80
C GLY A 147 -10.36 15.15 -6.66
N ALA A 148 -9.68 16.13 -6.04
CA ALA A 148 -8.69 16.96 -6.73
C ALA A 148 -7.38 16.20 -7.05
N HIS A 149 -7.21 14.99 -6.50
CA HIS A 149 -5.99 14.21 -6.52
C HIS A 149 -6.21 12.84 -7.18
N ARG A 150 -6.82 12.81 -8.38
CA ARG A 150 -7.01 11.59 -9.20
C ARG A 150 -5.75 10.72 -9.24
N LEU A 151 -4.59 11.36 -9.38
CA LEU A 151 -3.29 10.72 -9.42
C LEU A 151 -2.98 9.92 -8.14
N HIS A 152 -3.35 10.44 -6.96
CA HIS A 152 -3.17 9.71 -5.70
C HIS A 152 -4.08 8.49 -5.62
N LEU A 153 -5.36 8.61 -6.00
CA LEU A 153 -6.27 7.47 -6.05
C LEU A 153 -5.73 6.36 -6.97
N ALA A 154 -5.21 6.74 -8.14
CA ALA A 154 -4.60 5.79 -9.07
C ALA A 154 -3.34 5.11 -8.49
N ARG A 155 -2.47 5.88 -7.82
CA ARG A 155 -1.24 5.34 -7.18
C ARG A 155 -1.56 4.39 -6.04
N VAL A 156 -2.54 4.73 -5.19
CA VAL A 156 -3.04 3.85 -4.14
C VAL A 156 -3.54 2.55 -4.74
N LEU A 157 -4.42 2.63 -5.75
CA LEU A 157 -5.00 1.46 -6.39
C LEU A 157 -3.90 0.54 -6.95
N ALA A 158 -2.90 1.12 -7.63
CA ALA A 158 -1.76 0.40 -8.15
C ALA A 158 -0.91 -0.25 -7.04
N ALA A 159 -0.68 0.45 -5.93
CA ALA A 159 0.05 -0.07 -4.78
C ALA A 159 -0.68 -1.27 -4.15
N SER A 160 -2.00 -1.17 -3.96
CA SER A 160 -2.83 -2.24 -3.42
C SER A 160 -2.85 -3.47 -4.33
N ALA A 161 -2.93 -3.27 -5.65
CA ALA A 161 -2.82 -4.36 -6.62
C ALA A 161 -1.45 -5.06 -6.54
N SER A 162 -0.36 -4.29 -6.47
CA SER A 162 1.01 -4.81 -6.37
C SER A 162 1.22 -5.68 -5.13
N PHE A 163 0.62 -5.29 -4.01
CA PHE A 163 0.68 -6.06 -2.77
C PHE A 163 0.01 -7.43 -2.92
N LYS A 164 -1.19 -7.47 -3.51
CA LYS A 164 -1.93 -8.73 -3.72
C LYS A 164 -1.16 -9.73 -4.56
N SER A 165 -0.51 -9.27 -5.63
CA SER A 165 0.30 -10.10 -6.53
C SER A 165 1.55 -10.68 -5.86
N CYS A 166 2.09 -10.02 -4.82
CA CYS A 166 3.23 -10.52 -4.05
C CYS A 166 2.83 -11.61 -3.03
N SER A 167 1.58 -11.60 -2.55
CA SER A 167 1.11 -12.51 -1.49
C SER A 167 1.28 -14.02 -1.77
N PRO A 168 1.11 -14.55 -3.00
CA PRO A 168 1.28 -15.98 -3.25
C PRO A 168 2.76 -16.40 -3.21
N ILE A 169 3.66 -15.54 -3.69
CA ILE A 169 5.11 -15.77 -3.72
C ILE A 169 5.66 -15.85 -2.29
N VAL A 170 5.17 -14.99 -1.39
CA VAL A 170 5.52 -15.02 0.05
C VAL A 170 4.91 -16.23 0.75
N ARG A 171 3.65 -16.58 0.44
CA ARG A 171 2.98 -17.79 0.98
C ARG A 171 3.68 -19.08 0.57
N GLY A 172 4.24 -19.15 -0.63
CA GLY A 172 4.98 -20.32 -1.12
C GLY A 172 6.36 -20.52 -0.46
N ARG A 173 7.02 -19.47 0.03
CA ARG A 173 8.39 -19.56 0.57
C ARG A 173 8.50 -19.63 2.09
N ARG A 174 7.46 -19.32 2.87
CA ARG A 174 7.51 -19.41 4.35
C ARG A 174 6.18 -19.86 4.95
N ARG A 175 6.05 -21.16 5.25
CA ARG A 175 4.98 -21.74 6.09
C ARG A 175 5.09 -21.40 7.59
N ARG A 176 6.01 -20.51 8.00
CA ARG A 176 6.12 -20.02 9.39
C ARG A 176 6.00 -18.50 9.35
N ALA A 177 4.95 -17.99 9.99
CA ALA A 177 4.48 -16.60 9.96
C ALA A 177 3.91 -16.13 8.60
N ALA A 178 2.92 -16.87 8.09
CA ALA A 178 1.93 -16.26 7.21
C ALA A 178 1.06 -15.32 8.08
N VAL A 179 1.55 -14.11 8.35
CA VAL A 179 0.66 -13.03 8.76
C VAL A 179 -0.27 -12.85 7.57
N SER A 180 -1.51 -13.29 7.72
CA SER A 180 -2.59 -12.94 6.81
C SER A 180 -2.78 -11.43 6.92
N LEU A 181 -1.95 -10.66 6.21
CA LEU A 181 -2.18 -9.27 5.89
C LEU A 181 -3.23 -9.22 4.78
N ALA A 182 -4.35 -9.91 4.96
CA ALA A 182 -5.59 -9.47 4.34
C ALA A 182 -5.72 -8.01 4.79
N GLN A 183 -5.65 -7.06 3.88
CA GLN A 183 -5.51 -5.66 4.24
C GLN A 183 -6.90 -5.05 4.38
N PRO A 184 -7.22 -4.39 5.50
CA PRO A 184 -8.18 -3.32 5.48
C PRO A 184 -7.38 -2.02 5.45
N GLY A 185 -7.45 -1.28 4.34
CA GLY A 185 -7.18 0.16 4.41
C GLY A 185 -8.49 0.82 4.80
N ARG A 186 -8.92 0.73 6.07
CA ARG A 186 -10.31 1.08 6.47
C ARG A 186 -10.75 2.45 5.98
N ALA A 187 -9.81 3.39 5.95
CA ALA A 187 -9.89 4.64 5.22
C ALA A 187 -8.48 4.99 4.76
N LEU A 188 -8.33 5.47 3.54
CA LEU A 188 -7.17 6.28 3.19
C LEU A 188 -7.55 7.72 3.40
N ARG A 189 -6.96 8.33 4.42
CA ARG A 189 -7.23 9.71 4.81
C ARG A 189 -6.14 10.58 4.20
N ALA A 190 -6.54 11.36 3.22
CA ALA A 190 -5.70 12.37 2.60
C ALA A 190 -5.68 13.63 3.47
N LEU A 191 -4.49 14.08 3.83
CA LEU A 191 -4.28 15.26 4.65
C LEU A 191 -3.49 16.32 3.89
N GLY A 192 -3.80 17.58 4.14
CA GLY A 192 -3.05 18.74 3.67
C GLY A 192 -2.39 19.49 4.84
N GLY A 193 -1.14 19.91 4.67
CA GLY A 193 -0.38 20.72 5.63
C GLY A 193 1.14 20.66 5.36
N GLN A 194 1.93 21.56 5.98
CA GLN A 194 3.42 21.56 5.93
C GLN A 194 4.08 20.34 6.63
N ALA A 195 3.29 19.34 7.01
CA ALA A 195 3.72 18.21 7.80
C ALA A 195 4.36 17.12 6.93
N HIS A 196 5.62 16.81 7.21
CA HIS A 196 6.28 15.58 6.72
C HIS A 196 5.81 14.32 7.48
N ALA A 197 4.64 14.32 8.13
CA ALA A 197 4.13 13.15 8.84
C ALA A 197 3.84 12.02 7.83
N GLN A 198 4.55 10.89 7.98
CA GLN A 198 4.76 9.96 6.87
C GLN A 198 3.73 8.84 6.79
N ARG A 199 3.21 8.36 7.93
CA ARG A 199 2.15 7.36 7.99
C ARG A 199 1.73 7.17 9.44
N ILE A 200 0.43 7.16 9.70
CA ILE A 200 -0.10 6.63 10.96
C ILE A 200 -0.99 5.46 10.64
N CYS A 201 -0.76 4.35 11.34
CA CYS A 201 -1.63 3.17 11.35
C CYS A 201 -2.29 3.10 12.72
N VAL A 202 -3.49 3.65 12.87
CA VAL A 202 -4.35 3.42 14.05
C VAL A 202 -5.52 2.56 13.61
N ASP A 203 -5.80 1.49 14.34
CA ASP A 203 -6.95 0.60 14.08
C ASP A 203 -7.07 0.15 12.62
N TRP A 204 -5.91 -0.15 11.99
CA TRP A 204 -5.82 -0.53 10.57
C TRP A 204 -6.27 0.54 9.57
N THR A 205 -6.39 1.80 10.01
CA THR A 205 -6.60 2.95 9.14
C THR A 205 -5.27 3.53 8.74
N VAL A 206 -5.04 3.78 7.44
CA VAL A 206 -3.80 4.38 6.95
C VAL A 206 -4.05 5.82 6.55
N THR A 207 -3.46 6.73 7.31
CA THR A 207 -3.58 8.17 7.10
C THR A 207 -2.28 8.72 6.53
N TYR A 208 -2.34 9.50 5.45
CA TYR A 208 -1.15 10.02 4.78
C TYR A 208 -1.35 11.41 4.14
N ASN A 209 -0.26 12.18 4.00
CA ASN A 209 -0.29 13.52 3.43
C ASN A 209 -0.26 13.48 1.89
N VAL A 210 -1.35 13.90 1.23
CA VAL A 210 -1.43 13.95 -0.25
C VAL A 210 -0.67 15.12 -0.88
N ARG A 211 -0.30 16.13 -0.10
CA ARG A 211 0.47 17.29 -0.56
C ARG A 211 1.95 17.24 -0.20
N GLY A 212 2.41 16.16 0.44
CA GLY A 212 3.81 15.99 0.82
C GLY A 212 4.70 15.56 -0.35
N SER A 213 5.97 15.94 -0.31
CA SER A 213 6.98 15.55 -1.32
C SER A 213 7.23 14.05 -1.42
N LEU A 214 7.01 13.31 -0.33
CA LEU A 214 7.29 11.86 -0.23
C LEU A 214 6.37 11.00 -1.09
N LEU A 215 5.14 11.45 -1.34
CA LEU A 215 4.15 10.71 -2.12
C LEU A 215 4.01 11.25 -3.55
N GLY A 216 5.05 11.97 -4.00
CA GLY A 216 5.18 12.51 -5.34
C GLY A 216 5.33 11.44 -6.44
N SER A 217 5.62 10.19 -6.09
CA SER A 217 5.79 9.07 -7.02
C SER A 217 4.95 7.84 -6.64
N ALA A 218 4.71 6.94 -7.60
CA ALA A 218 4.01 5.69 -7.37
C ALA A 218 4.78 4.77 -6.40
N ASP A 219 6.11 4.70 -6.53
CA ASP A 219 6.96 3.95 -5.59
C ASP A 219 6.97 4.54 -4.19
N GLY A 220 6.95 5.87 -4.06
CA GLY A 220 6.83 6.52 -2.75
C GLY A 220 5.52 6.13 -2.04
N VAL A 221 4.40 6.11 -2.77
CA VAL A 221 3.12 5.60 -2.24
C VAL A 221 3.20 4.12 -1.90
N ARG A 222 3.79 3.30 -2.78
CA ARG A 222 3.92 1.86 -2.55
C ARG A 222 4.76 1.54 -1.32
N GLU A 223 5.94 2.13 -1.16
CA GLU A 223 6.82 1.90 -0.03
C GLU A 223 6.28 2.51 1.26
N THR A 224 5.51 3.60 1.18
CA THR A 224 4.86 4.18 2.36
C THR A 224 3.73 3.28 2.87
N LEU A 225 2.82 2.86 1.97
CA LEU A 225 1.69 2.01 2.35
C LEU A 225 2.17 0.59 2.69
N PHE A 226 3.11 0.05 1.92
CA PHE A 226 3.57 -1.33 1.98
C PHE A 226 5.10 -1.37 2.01
N PRO A 227 5.72 -0.90 3.11
CA PRO A 227 7.16 -0.89 3.23
C PRO A 227 7.66 -2.31 3.09
N ARG A 228 8.59 -2.51 2.17
CA ARG A 228 9.33 -3.77 2.12
C ARG A 228 9.97 -3.95 3.49
N ARG A 229 9.73 -5.08 4.17
CA ARG A 229 10.66 -5.50 5.22
C ARG A 229 12.01 -5.60 4.54
N SER A 230 12.95 -4.73 4.93
CA SER A 230 14.35 -4.94 4.60
C SER A 230 14.72 -6.28 5.22
N SER A 231 14.74 -7.33 4.41
CA SER A 231 15.51 -8.51 4.77
C SER A 231 16.94 -8.02 4.91
N THR A 232 17.48 -8.16 6.11
CA THR A 232 18.91 -8.09 6.40
C THR A 232 19.57 -6.72 6.19
N SER A 233 19.68 -5.96 7.28
CA SER A 233 21.01 -5.48 7.67
C SER A 233 21.80 -6.70 8.15
N THR A 234 22.23 -7.56 7.23
CA THR A 234 23.34 -8.46 7.52
C THR A 234 24.52 -7.52 7.56
N THR A 235 24.91 -7.13 8.77
CA THR A 235 26.18 -6.46 9.02
C THR A 235 27.24 -7.38 8.40
N LEU A 236 27.74 -7.02 7.22
CA LEU A 236 28.97 -7.60 6.70
C LEU A 236 30.01 -7.39 7.81
N PRO A 237 30.70 -8.45 8.29
CA PRO A 237 31.75 -8.26 9.27
C PRO A 237 32.72 -7.24 8.72
N ARG A 238 32.93 -6.15 9.46
CA ARG A 238 33.97 -5.17 9.12
C ARG A 238 35.28 -5.94 9.02
N ARG A 239 35.88 -5.92 7.84
CA ARG A 239 37.24 -6.42 7.63
C ARG A 239 38.13 -5.74 8.68
N PRO A 240 38.89 -6.48 9.50
CA PRO A 240 39.85 -5.85 10.39
C PRO A 240 40.82 -5.04 9.53
N VAL A 241 40.95 -3.76 9.85
CA VAL A 241 42.01 -2.93 9.28
C VAL A 241 43.29 -3.42 9.93
N ALA A 242 44.18 -4.05 9.16
CA ALA A 242 45.53 -4.33 9.62
C ALA A 242 46.19 -2.98 9.93
N GLY A 243 46.56 -2.78 11.20
CA GLY A 243 47.36 -1.64 11.60
C GLY A 243 48.78 -1.75 11.05
N PRO A 244 49.48 -0.61 10.92
CA PRO A 244 50.89 -0.58 10.53
C PRO A 244 51.80 -1.23 11.57
#